data_AF-A0A511HSQ4-F1
#
_entry.id   AF-A0A511HSQ4-F1
#
_cell.length_a   1.000
_cell.length_b   1.000
_cell.length_c   1.000
_cell.angle_alpha   90.00
_cell.angle_beta   90.00
_cell.angle_gamma   90.00
#
_symmetry.space_group_name_H-M   'P 1'
#
loop_
_entity.id
_entity.type
_entity.pdbx_description
1 polymer ?
#
loop_
_entity_poly.entity_id
_entity_poly.type
_entity_poly.pdbx_seq_one_letter_code
_entity_poly.pdbx_strand_id
1 'polypeptide(L)'
;MSVTLTNTLGRLVTFLLPHESYCAARGACACGVQPGRGGRRLPSSLTLATGVSLVDVPEAALSVPAVAAAIRRGEVTLKRQAPSAPPSSPSLLPAPEASARVSRKKRGAS
;
A
#
# COMPACT_ATOMS: atom_id res chain seq x y z
N MET A 1 1.48 -7.23 1.41
CA MET A 1 0.73 -6.07 0.89
C MET A 1 0.39 -5.17 2.06
N SER A 2 0.42 -3.85 1.87
CA SER A 2 0.07 -2.86 2.89
C SER A 2 -1.22 -2.13 2.53
N VAL A 3 -1.86 -1.55 3.54
CA VAL A 3 -3.10 -0.80 3.40
C VAL A 3 -2.96 0.55 4.09
N THR A 4 -3.75 1.51 3.65
CA THR A 4 -3.95 2.77 4.37
C THR A 4 -5.26 2.70 5.13
N LEU A 5 -5.23 3.06 6.41
CA LEU A 5 -6.41 3.18 7.25
C LEU A 5 -6.61 4.64 7.63
N THR A 6 -7.82 5.16 7.48
CA THR A 6 -8.16 6.52 7.88
C THR A 6 -9.24 6.48 8.92
N ASN A 7 -9.00 7.11 10.07
CA ASN A 7 -10.01 7.25 11.11
C ASN A 7 -10.97 8.37 10.74
N THR A 8 -12.24 8.03 10.52
CA THR A 8 -13.31 8.98 10.20
C THR A 8 -14.04 9.47 11.45
N LEU A 9 -13.79 8.84 12.61
CA LEU A 9 -14.35 9.29 13.87
C LEU A 9 -13.65 10.55 14.35
N GLY A 10 -14.44 11.44 14.97
CA GLY A 10 -13.98 12.64 15.68
C GLY A 10 -13.16 12.37 16.96
N ARG A 11 -12.74 11.13 17.21
CA ARG A 11 -12.01 10.72 18.42
C ARG A 11 -10.87 9.78 18.07
N LEU A 12 -9.88 9.72 18.96
CA LEU A 12 -8.79 8.76 18.88
C LEU A 12 -9.32 7.33 19.04
N VAL A 13 -8.84 6.42 18.20
CA VAL A 13 -9.21 5.00 18.24
C VAL A 13 -7.95 4.16 18.39
N THR A 14 -7.98 3.22 19.32
CA THR A 14 -6.89 2.26 19.55
C THR A 14 -7.43 0.85 19.47
N PHE A 15 -6.80 0.03 18.65
CA PHE A 15 -7.09 -1.39 18.53
C PHE A 15 -5.97 -2.20 19.17
N LEU A 16 -6.33 -3.12 20.05
CA LEU A 16 -5.42 -4.20 20.41
C LEU A 16 -5.29 -5.14 19.21
N LEU A 17 -4.09 -5.66 18.96
CA LEU A 17 -3.80 -6.62 17.91
C LEU A 17 -3.45 -7.97 18.57
N PRO A 18 -4.46 -8.82 18.86
CA PRO A 18 -4.24 -10.11 19.51
C PRO A 18 -3.30 -11.00 18.71
N HIS A 19 -2.51 -11.81 19.42
CA HIS A 19 -1.56 -12.73 18.79
C HIS A 19 -2.24 -13.65 17.78
N GLU A 20 -3.31 -14.33 18.20
CA GLU A 20 -4.00 -15.35 17.41
C GLU A 20 -4.59 -14.82 16.10
N SER A 21 -5.04 -13.55 16.06
CA SER A 21 -5.59 -12.97 14.84
C SER A 21 -4.52 -12.27 14.01
N TYR A 22 -3.71 -11.42 14.64
CA TYR A 22 -2.80 -10.53 13.92
C TYR A 22 -1.49 -11.23 13.53
N CYS A 23 -0.82 -11.90 14.48
CA CYS A 23 0.47 -12.53 14.21
C CYS A 23 0.30 -13.75 13.29
N ALA A 24 -0.77 -14.52 13.47
CA ALA A 24 -1.11 -15.62 12.57
C ALA A 24 -1.34 -15.13 11.13
N ALA A 25 -2.17 -14.09 10.95
CA ALA A 25 -2.43 -13.54 9.61
C ALA A 25 -1.20 -12.86 8.98
N ARG A 26 -0.33 -12.27 9.81
CA ARG A 26 0.92 -11.64 9.35
C ARG A 26 1.99 -12.69 8.96
N GLY A 27 1.87 -13.93 9.45
CA GLY A 27 2.90 -14.96 9.29
C GLY A 27 4.18 -14.73 10.10
N ALA A 28 4.21 -13.69 10.93
CA ALA A 28 5.34 -13.32 11.78
C ALA A 28 4.86 -12.71 13.09
N CYS A 29 5.48 -13.10 14.20
CA CYS A 29 5.12 -12.58 15.52
C CYS A 29 5.51 -11.09 15.64
N ALA A 30 4.54 -10.27 16.05
CA ALA A 30 4.71 -8.84 16.32
C ALA A 30 4.61 -8.50 17.81
N CYS A 31 4.42 -9.50 18.66
CA CYS A 31 4.27 -9.30 20.10
C CYS A 31 5.61 -8.92 20.73
N GLY A 32 5.58 -8.01 21.70
CA GLY A 32 6.70 -7.84 22.63
C GLY A 32 6.81 -9.07 23.53
N VAL A 33 8.03 -9.43 23.92
CA VAL A 33 8.28 -10.48 24.91
C VAL A 33 8.90 -9.83 26.12
N GLN A 34 8.22 -9.88 27.27
CA GLN A 34 8.79 -9.36 28.51
C GLN A 34 9.85 -10.33 29.05
N PRO A 35 11.04 -9.85 29.43
CA PRO A 35 12.06 -10.69 30.03
C PRO A 35 11.61 -11.21 31.41
N GLY A 36 11.95 -12.45 31.73
CA GLY A 36 11.61 -13.09 33.00
C GLY A 36 11.29 -14.59 32.88
N ARG A 37 11.21 -15.28 34.02
CA ARG A 37 10.89 -16.70 34.08
C ARG A 37 9.43 -16.92 33.65
N GLY A 38 9.23 -17.34 32.40
CA GLY A 38 7.91 -17.60 31.81
C GLY A 38 7.49 -16.68 30.66
N GLY A 39 8.32 -15.69 30.26
CA GLY A 39 8.21 -14.93 29.01
C GLY A 39 6.78 -14.59 28.55
N ARG A 40 6.14 -13.60 29.19
CA ARG A 40 4.77 -13.20 28.81
C ARG A 40 4.79 -12.41 27.50
N ARG A 41 3.97 -12.84 26.53
CA ARG A 41 3.75 -12.11 25.28
C ARG A 41 2.84 -10.90 25.53
N LEU A 42 3.24 -9.74 25.03
CA LEU A 42 2.45 -8.52 25.03
C LEU A 42 1.97 -8.24 23.59
N PRO A 43 0.65 -8.19 23.34
CA PRO A 43 0.14 -7.89 22.02
C PRO A 43 0.49 -6.46 21.62
N SER A 44 0.73 -6.25 20.33
CA SER A 44 0.88 -4.92 19.77
C SER A 44 -0.46 -4.18 19.74
N SER A 45 -0.42 -2.86 19.55
CA SER A 45 -1.60 -2.02 19.34
C SER A 45 -1.45 -1.19 18.08
N LEU A 46 -2.59 -0.76 17.55
CA LEU A 46 -2.71 0.16 16.42
C LEU A 46 -3.53 1.36 16.87
N THR A 47 -2.94 2.55 16.78
CA THR A 47 -3.61 3.80 17.18
C THR A 47 -3.81 4.69 15.97
N LEU A 48 -5.02 5.18 15.78
CA LEU A 48 -5.39 6.12 14.73
C LEU A 48 -5.91 7.41 15.36
N ALA A 49 -5.20 8.51 15.12
CA ALA A 49 -5.66 9.84 15.51
C ALA A 49 -6.86 10.28 14.64
N THR A 50 -7.69 11.16 15.19
CA THR A 50 -8.87 11.73 14.52
C THR A 50 -8.53 12.34 13.16
N GLY A 51 -9.20 11.90 12.10
CA GLY A 51 -9.01 12.44 10.75
C GLY A 51 -7.66 12.12 10.10
N VAL A 52 -6.81 11.31 10.74
CA VAL A 52 -5.48 10.96 10.23
C VAL A 52 -5.54 9.67 9.43
N SER A 53 -4.83 9.67 8.30
CA SER A 53 -4.59 8.47 7.48
C SER A 53 -3.25 7.87 7.87
N LEU A 54 -3.26 6.64 8.38
CA LEU A 54 -2.06 5.87 8.64
C LEU A 54 -1.74 5.00 7.41
N VAL A 55 -0.59 5.28 6.80
CA VAL A 55 -0.09 4.60 5.61
C VAL A 55 0.73 3.37 6.02
N ASP A 56 0.89 2.42 5.09
CA ASP A 56 1.72 1.22 5.26
C ASP A 56 1.33 0.31 6.42
N VAL A 57 0.05 0.30 6.79
CA VAL A 57 -0.47 -0.64 7.79
C VAL A 57 -0.43 -2.06 7.21
N PRO A 58 0.11 -3.05 7.94
CA PRO A 58 0.09 -4.44 7.48
C PRO A 58 -1.35 -4.91 7.25
N GLU A 59 -1.61 -5.54 6.11
CA GLU A 59 -2.95 -6.03 5.78
C GLU A 59 -3.49 -7.04 6.82
N ALA A 60 -2.60 -7.72 7.53
CA ALA A 60 -2.93 -8.56 8.68
C ALA A 60 -3.74 -7.84 9.77
N ALA A 61 -3.69 -6.51 9.88
CA ALA A 61 -4.54 -5.77 10.81
C ALA A 61 -6.04 -5.97 10.50
N LEU A 62 -6.41 -6.29 9.25
CA LEU A 62 -7.79 -6.54 8.84
C LEU A 62 -8.35 -7.88 9.32
N SER A 63 -7.50 -8.83 9.73
CA SER A 63 -7.96 -10.08 10.37
C SER A 63 -8.40 -9.87 11.81
N VAL A 64 -8.08 -8.72 12.42
CA VAL A 64 -8.48 -8.40 13.79
C VAL A 64 -9.96 -8.03 13.82
N PRO A 65 -10.81 -8.75 14.60
CA PRO A 65 -12.25 -8.55 14.56
C PRO A 65 -12.71 -7.12 14.87
N ALA A 66 -12.02 -6.44 15.79
CA ALA A 66 -12.32 -5.06 16.16
C ALA A 66 -12.05 -4.07 15.01
N VAL A 67 -10.94 -4.25 14.29
CA VAL A 67 -10.59 -3.43 13.11
C VAL A 67 -11.61 -3.67 12.00
N ALA A 68 -11.92 -4.94 11.70
CA ALA A 68 -12.91 -5.29 10.69
C ALA A 68 -14.31 -4.74 11.04
N ALA A 69 -14.69 -4.76 12.31
CA ALA A 69 -15.95 -4.18 12.76
C ALA A 69 -15.98 -2.65 12.60
N ALA A 70 -14.91 -1.95 12.95
CA ALA A 70 -14.80 -0.51 12.77
C ALA A 70 -14.91 -0.11 11.29
N ILE A 71 -14.31 -0.90 10.39
CA ILE A 71 -14.43 -0.69 8.94
C ILE A 71 -15.89 -0.88 8.47
N ARG A 72 -16.54 -1.98 8.89
CA ARG A 72 -17.94 -2.23 8.52
C ARG A 72 -18.90 -1.16 9.02
N ARG A 73 -18.60 -0.54 10.17
CA ARG A 73 -19.39 0.57 10.73
C ARG A 73 -19.10 1.92 10.08
N GLY A 74 -18.10 2.00 9.20
CA GLY A 74 -17.66 3.25 8.59
C GLY A 74 -16.85 4.16 9.51
N GLU A 75 -16.40 3.65 10.66
CA GLU A 75 -15.54 4.36 11.63
C GLU A 75 -14.08 4.45 11.16
N VAL A 76 -13.67 3.51 10.32
CA VAL A 76 -12.35 3.47 9.69
C VAL A 76 -12.54 3.19 8.20
N THR A 77 -11.99 4.04 7.34
CA THR A 77 -11.95 3.78 5.90
C THR A 77 -10.66 3.07 5.53
N LEU A 78 -10.77 2.15 4.56
CA LEU A 78 -9.67 1.30 4.09
C LEU A 78 -9.36 1.65 2.64
N LYS A 79 -8.09 1.89 2.33
CA LYS A 79 -7.57 1.97 0.96
C LYS A 79 -6.47 0.93 0.78
N ARG A 80 -6.68 -0.03 -0.13
CA ARG A 80 -5.65 -1.01 -0.50
C ARG A 80 -4.64 -0.35 -1.42
N GLN A 81 -3.36 -0.50 -1.12
CA GLN A 81 -2.29 -0.01 -1.98
C GLN A 81 -2.10 -1.06 -3.08
N ALA A 82 -2.50 -0.74 -4.31
CA ALA A 82 -2.22 -1.62 -5.45
C ALA A 82 -0.70 -1.70 -5.64
N PRO A 83 -0.14 -2.87 -6.02
CA PRO A 83 1.22 -2.92 -6.52
C PRO A 83 1.32 -1.92 -7.67
N SER A 84 2.17 -0.90 -7.53
CA SER A 84 2.48 -0.02 -8.65
C SER A 84 2.99 -0.91 -9.77
N ALA A 85 2.22 -1.05 -10.85
CA ALA A 85 2.78 -1.59 -12.08
C ALA A 85 4.03 -0.76 -12.41
N PRO A 86 5.13 -1.39 -12.87
CA PRO A 86 6.25 -0.60 -13.39
C PRO A 86 5.71 0.32 -14.49
N PRO A 87 6.19 1.57 -14.60
CA PRO A 87 5.73 2.46 -15.65
C PRO A 87 5.94 1.77 -16.99
N SER A 88 4.84 1.43 -17.67
CA SER A 88 4.84 0.89 -19.01
C SER A 88 5.63 1.84 -19.89
N SER A 89 6.86 1.46 -20.25
CA SER A 89 7.64 2.19 -21.25
C SER A 89 6.77 2.33 -22.51
N PRO A 90 6.68 3.51 -23.13
CA PRO A 90 5.96 3.63 -24.39
C PRO A 90 6.64 2.72 -25.41
N SER A 91 5.90 1.71 -25.88
CA SER A 91 6.30 0.90 -27.04
C SER A 91 6.42 1.81 -28.25
N LEU A 92 7.65 2.21 -28.59
CA LEU A 92 7.99 2.67 -29.93
C LEU A 92 8.02 1.44 -30.83
N LEU A 93 6.86 1.11 -31.41
CA LEU A 93 6.79 0.19 -32.54
C LEU A 93 7.38 0.83 -33.80
N PRO A 94 7.87 0.01 -34.75
CA PRO A 94 8.95 0.38 -35.67
C PRO A 94 8.42 1.01 -36.96
N ALA A 95 9.21 1.88 -37.58
CA ALA A 95 8.97 2.29 -38.97
C ALA A 95 10.26 2.17 -39.80
N PRO A 96 10.17 1.68 -41.05
CA PRO A 96 11.29 1.15 -41.81
C PRO A 96 11.93 2.20 -42.74
N GLU A 97 13.14 1.85 -43.15
CA GLU A 97 13.96 2.28 -44.27
C GLU A 97 13.53 3.41 -45.22
N ALA A 98 14.51 4.28 -45.46
CA ALA A 98 14.92 4.86 -46.74
C ALA A 98 13.91 5.69 -47.55
N SER A 99 14.09 7.01 -47.53
CA SER A 99 13.67 7.87 -48.63
C SER A 99 14.78 8.86 -49.02
N ALA A 100 15.81 8.32 -49.68
CA ALA A 100 16.69 9.14 -50.51
C ALA A 100 15.96 9.42 -51.83
N ARG A 101 15.23 10.54 -51.90
CA ARG A 101 14.80 11.10 -53.19
C ARG A 101 15.66 12.31 -53.52
N VAL A 102 16.70 12.06 -54.30
CA VAL A 102 17.49 13.09 -54.99
C VAL A 102 16.57 13.73 -56.04
N SER A 103 16.07 14.94 -55.75
CA SER A 103 15.45 15.80 -56.77
C SER A 103 16.52 16.69 -57.40
N ARG A 104 16.83 16.37 -58.65
CA ARG A 104 17.76 17.06 -59.54
C ARG A 104 17.08 18.33 -60.10
N LYS A 105 17.82 19.46 -60.09
CA LYS A 105 17.96 20.46 -61.17
C LYS A 105 16.98 21.65 -61.28
N LYS A 106 17.56 22.86 -61.20
CA LYS A 106 17.35 24.02 -62.10
C LYS A 106 18.51 25.01 -61.88
N ARG A 107 19.53 25.06 -62.74
CA ARG A 107 19.68 25.91 -63.96
C ARG A 107 19.40 27.40 -63.73
N GLY A 108 20.46 28.21 -63.81
CA GLY A 108 20.46 29.62 -64.16
C GLY A 108 21.78 29.92 -64.87
N ALA A 109 21.70 30.38 -66.11
CA ALA A 109 22.81 30.63 -67.01
C ALA A 109 23.02 32.14 -67.16
N SER A 110 24.30 32.54 -67.25
CA SER A 110 24.91 33.59 -68.09
C SER A 110 26.13 34.17 -67.38
#